data_AF-A0A7S0RYT4-F1
#
_entry.id   AF-A0A7S0RYT4-F1
#
_cell.length_a   1.000
_cell.length_b   1.000
_cell.length_c   1.000
_cell.angle_alpha   90.00
_cell.angle_beta   90.00
_cell.angle_gamma   90.00
#
_symmetry.space_group_name_H-M   'P 1'
#
loop_
_entity.id
_entity.type
_entity.pdbx_description
1 polymer ?
#
loop_
_entity_poly.entity_id
_entity_poly.type
_entity_poly.pdbx_seq_one_letter_code
_entity_poly.pdbx_strand_id
1 'polypeptide(L)'
;MLPVLVAVLAVVAGVANGNLDMDKIGMPHGKKMGEHKAPARKADIPLIKCQVCEMYVKQAIKATKELRAAVKPGQKFQEADIIDRLEKICDPDKDAGEWINMIDLQEDGDKLKVVDMGQVGACETECRTVARTCMDLSESLDLSDLSEMLYKDKKRATINNYVCYDESGFCSKKAPAMPKSRPFGEDFKPLTEEEQRHKKMMRSMKEAGLSGTMYDRESMMASMNKGEDDDDDDDAGMPTPSEL
;
A
#
# COMPACT_ATOMS: atom_id res chain seq x y z
N MET A 1 2.81 -80.08 -20.13
CA MET A 1 1.36 -79.80 -20.14
C MET A 1 1.15 -78.45 -20.81
N LEU A 2 0.51 -78.46 -21.97
CA LEU A 2 -0.01 -77.33 -22.76
C LEU A 2 -1.36 -76.85 -22.12
N PRO A 3 -2.07 -75.78 -22.59
CA PRO A 3 -1.67 -74.40 -22.98
C PRO A 3 -2.78 -73.31 -22.72
N VAL A 4 -2.62 -72.09 -23.30
CA VAL A 4 -3.63 -71.04 -23.72
C VAL A 4 -4.28 -70.19 -22.60
N LEU A 5 -4.50 -68.87 -22.66
CA LEU A 5 -4.80 -67.83 -23.69
C LEU A 5 -3.94 -66.57 -23.40
N VAL A 6 -3.34 -65.80 -24.32
CA VAL A 6 -3.73 -65.20 -25.61
C VAL A 6 -5.00 -64.34 -25.55
N ALA A 7 -4.80 -63.03 -25.39
CA ALA A 7 -5.70 -62.00 -25.93
C ALA A 7 -4.86 -60.99 -26.71
N VAL A 8 -4.97 -61.11 -28.03
CA VAL A 8 -4.50 -60.17 -29.05
C VAL A 8 -5.45 -58.98 -29.06
N LEU A 9 -4.93 -57.76 -29.13
CA LEU A 9 -5.61 -56.67 -29.82
C LEU A 9 -4.58 -55.72 -30.41
N ALA A 10 -4.55 -55.73 -31.73
CA ALA A 10 -3.77 -54.87 -32.60
C ALA A 10 -4.27 -53.43 -32.56
N VAL A 11 -3.37 -52.45 -32.66
CA VAL A 11 -3.70 -51.16 -33.28
C VAL A 11 -2.55 -50.72 -34.19
N VAL A 12 -2.95 -50.61 -35.45
CA VAL A 12 -2.38 -49.99 -36.65
C VAL A 12 -1.36 -48.86 -36.49
N ALA A 13 -0.37 -48.89 -37.40
CA ALA A 13 0.49 -47.76 -37.74
C ALA A 13 -0.32 -46.62 -38.37
N GLY A 14 -0.02 -45.38 -37.97
CA GLY A 14 -0.48 -44.16 -38.60
C GLY A 14 0.60 -43.08 -38.49
N VAL A 15 1.36 -42.88 -39.55
CA VAL A 15 2.21 -41.70 -39.75
C VAL A 15 1.27 -40.54 -40.02
N ALA A 16 1.33 -39.50 -39.18
CA ALA A 16 0.70 -38.21 -39.47
C ALA A 16 1.74 -37.11 -39.24
N ASN A 17 2.24 -36.56 -40.35
CA ASN A 17 2.80 -35.22 -40.40
C ASN A 17 1.70 -34.25 -39.99
N GLY A 18 1.88 -33.55 -38.88
CA GLY A 18 1.01 -32.47 -38.44
C GLY A 18 1.85 -31.23 -38.15
N ASN A 19 1.64 -30.20 -38.96
CA ASN A 19 2.08 -28.83 -38.66
C ASN A 19 1.66 -28.45 -37.24
N LEU A 20 2.57 -27.82 -36.51
CA LEU A 20 2.25 -27.15 -35.24
C LEU A 20 1.41 -25.91 -35.57
N ASP A 21 0.09 -26.06 -35.54
CA ASP A 21 -0.86 -24.94 -35.44
C ASP A 21 -0.54 -24.14 -34.17
N MET A 22 0.11 -22.99 -34.34
CA MET A 22 0.47 -22.07 -33.26
C MET A 22 -0.72 -21.29 -32.69
N ASP A 23 -1.94 -21.55 -33.16
CA ASP A 23 -3.18 -20.88 -32.70
C ASP A 23 -3.80 -21.49 -31.43
N LYS A 24 -3.19 -22.54 -30.84
CA LYS A 24 -3.72 -23.19 -29.61
C LYS A 24 -2.98 -22.87 -28.31
N ILE A 25 -1.95 -22.02 -28.35
CA ILE A 25 -1.42 -21.42 -27.12
C ILE A 25 -2.26 -20.17 -26.85
N GLY A 26 -3.44 -20.39 -26.27
CA GLY A 26 -4.22 -19.31 -25.67
C GLY A 26 -3.39 -18.68 -24.56
N MET A 27 -2.61 -17.65 -24.90
CA MET A 27 -1.92 -16.82 -23.95
C MET A 27 -2.98 -16.16 -23.07
N PRO A 28 -2.98 -16.39 -21.74
CA PRO A 28 -3.91 -15.71 -20.86
C PRO A 28 -3.64 -14.21 -20.97
N HIS A 29 -4.64 -13.49 -21.47
CA HIS A 29 -4.62 -12.04 -21.58
C HIS A 29 -4.35 -11.44 -20.19
N GLY A 30 -3.34 -10.55 -20.17
CA GLY A 30 -2.96 -9.62 -19.11
C GLY A 30 -3.71 -9.71 -17.78
N LYS A 31 -3.18 -10.53 -16.85
CA LYS A 31 -3.28 -10.14 -15.44
C LYS A 31 -2.39 -8.91 -15.27
N LYS A 32 -3.00 -7.76 -14.98
CA LYS A 32 -2.28 -6.61 -14.42
C LYS A 32 -1.43 -7.14 -13.27
N MET A 33 -0.11 -7.03 -13.37
CA MET A 33 0.82 -7.26 -12.25
C MET A 33 0.56 -6.16 -11.22
N GLY A 34 -0.54 -6.30 -10.48
CA GLY A 34 -0.70 -5.59 -9.21
C GLY A 34 0.34 -6.16 -8.26
N GLU A 35 1.10 -5.29 -7.63
CA GLU A 35 2.02 -5.61 -6.54
C GLU A 35 1.30 -6.54 -5.53
N HIS A 36 1.84 -7.75 -5.34
CA HIS A 36 1.22 -8.76 -4.47
C HIS A 36 1.40 -8.34 -3.01
N LYS A 37 0.40 -7.67 -2.45
CA LYS A 37 0.39 -7.24 -1.04
C LYS A 37 0.16 -8.44 -0.12
N ALA A 38 0.92 -8.55 0.96
CA ALA A 38 0.68 -9.54 2.01
C ALA A 38 -0.76 -9.44 2.55
N PRO A 39 -1.43 -10.58 2.82
CA PRO A 39 -2.78 -10.56 3.36
C PRO A 39 -2.80 -10.16 4.83
N ALA A 40 -3.84 -9.48 5.29
CA ALA A 40 -4.06 -9.20 6.71
C ALA A 40 -4.55 -10.46 7.46
N ARG A 41 -4.02 -10.69 8.67
CA ARG A 41 -4.46 -11.77 9.58
C ARG A 41 -5.68 -11.32 10.38
N LYS A 42 -6.87 -11.54 9.83
CA LYS A 42 -8.15 -11.10 10.43
C LYS A 42 -8.39 -11.57 11.87
N ALA A 43 -7.82 -12.71 12.27
CA ALA A 43 -7.95 -13.26 13.62
C ALA A 43 -7.29 -12.39 14.70
N ASP A 44 -6.29 -11.57 14.32
CA ASP A 44 -5.56 -10.72 15.25
C ASP A 44 -6.26 -9.37 15.48
N ILE A 45 -7.15 -8.97 14.56
CA ILE A 45 -7.88 -7.69 14.62
C ILE A 45 -8.51 -7.47 16.01
N PRO A 46 -9.30 -8.40 16.58
CA PRO A 46 -9.91 -8.21 17.91
C PRO A 46 -8.90 -8.05 19.06
N LEU A 47 -7.66 -8.54 18.90
CA LEU A 47 -6.61 -8.46 19.90
C LEU A 47 -5.97 -7.06 19.96
N ILE A 48 -5.97 -6.34 18.83
CA ILE A 48 -5.21 -5.10 18.66
C ILE A 48 -6.06 -3.85 18.48
N LYS A 49 -7.39 -3.97 18.26
CA LYS A 49 -8.31 -2.84 17.98
C LYS A 49 -8.05 -1.59 18.82
N CYS A 50 -8.07 -1.73 20.15
CA CYS A 50 -7.91 -0.57 21.04
C CYS A 50 -6.53 0.08 20.91
N GLN A 51 -5.45 -0.72 20.84
CA GLN A 51 -4.09 -0.20 20.66
C GLN A 51 -3.94 0.54 19.33
N VAL A 52 -4.49 -0.03 18.24
CA VAL A 52 -4.50 0.61 16.92
C VAL A 52 -5.28 1.92 16.96
N CYS A 53 -6.39 1.99 17.69
CA CYS A 53 -7.15 3.23 17.85
C CYS A 53 -6.37 4.34 18.56
N GLU A 54 -5.73 4.01 19.68
CA GLU A 54 -4.89 4.98 20.41
C GLU A 54 -3.71 5.49 19.57
N MET A 55 -3.16 4.62 18.71
CA MET A 55 -2.14 4.98 17.73
C MET A 55 -2.70 5.85 16.62
N TYR A 56 -3.85 5.52 16.04
CA TYR A 56 -4.53 6.33 15.03
C TYR A 56 -4.72 7.77 15.53
N VAL A 57 -5.25 7.96 16.73
CA VAL A 57 -5.44 9.32 17.30
C VAL A 57 -4.10 10.03 17.50
N LYS A 58 -3.06 9.33 17.98
CA LYS A 58 -1.70 9.91 18.11
C LYS A 58 -1.21 10.42 16.76
N GLN A 59 -1.38 9.63 15.69
CA GLN A 59 -0.91 9.98 14.35
C GLN A 59 -1.78 11.07 13.70
N ALA A 60 -3.09 11.07 13.91
CA ALA A 60 -4.00 12.12 13.45
C ALA A 60 -3.63 13.51 14.03
N ILE A 61 -3.37 13.56 15.34
CA ILE A 61 -2.90 14.78 16.02
C ILE A 61 -1.54 15.21 15.47
N LYS A 62 -0.60 14.27 15.31
CA LYS A 62 0.72 14.56 14.76
C LYS A 62 0.63 15.12 13.34
N ALA A 63 -0.14 14.47 12.47
CA ALA A 63 -0.33 14.89 11.09
C ALA A 63 -0.99 16.27 10.99
N THR A 64 -1.98 16.57 11.85
CA THR A 64 -2.60 17.90 11.92
C THR A 64 -1.58 18.99 12.29
N LYS A 65 -0.68 18.70 13.24
CA LYS A 65 0.38 19.65 13.63
C LYS A 65 1.39 19.85 12.51
N GLU A 66 1.77 18.79 11.80
CA GLU A 66 2.66 18.86 10.63
C GLU A 66 2.04 19.70 9.52
N LEU A 67 0.77 19.48 9.19
CA LEU A 67 0.05 20.28 8.18
C LEU A 67 0.01 21.76 8.57
N ARG A 68 -0.35 22.06 9.83
CA ARG A 68 -0.40 23.44 10.33
C ARG A 68 0.97 24.12 10.26
N ALA A 69 2.05 23.40 10.55
CA ALA A 69 3.41 23.91 10.49
C ALA A 69 3.93 24.09 9.04
N ALA A 70 3.39 23.33 8.09
CA ALA A 70 3.78 23.38 6.68
C ALA A 70 3.07 24.49 5.87
N VAL A 71 2.10 25.19 6.46
CA VAL A 71 1.34 26.27 5.80
C VAL A 71 2.28 27.42 5.45
N LYS A 72 2.35 27.75 4.16
CA LYS A 72 3.19 28.84 3.64
C LYS A 72 2.62 30.21 4.04
N PRO A 73 3.46 31.26 4.15
CA PRO A 73 2.98 32.62 4.35
C PRO A 73 1.92 33.00 3.31
N GLY A 74 0.76 33.47 3.78
CA GLY A 74 -0.37 33.85 2.92
C GLY A 74 -1.35 32.72 2.58
N GLN A 75 -1.04 31.46 2.91
CA GLN A 75 -2.01 30.36 2.83
C GLN A 75 -2.74 30.19 4.16
N LYS A 76 -3.99 29.70 4.10
CA LYS A 76 -4.78 29.38 5.30
C LYS A 76 -4.89 27.88 5.44
N PHE A 77 -4.51 27.36 6.60
CA PHE A 77 -4.82 25.99 7.00
C PHE A 77 -6.35 25.81 7.08
N GLN A 78 -6.88 24.82 6.40
CA GLN A 78 -8.30 24.49 6.41
C GLN A 78 -8.55 23.13 7.05
N GLU A 79 -9.78 22.91 7.49
CA GLU A 79 -10.23 21.60 7.99
C GLU A 79 -10.18 20.52 6.89
N ALA A 80 -10.43 20.90 5.63
CA ALA A 80 -10.31 20.00 4.49
C ALA A 80 -8.91 19.37 4.36
N ASP A 81 -7.84 20.12 4.70
CA ASP A 81 -6.47 19.58 4.69
C ASP A 81 -6.31 18.42 5.69
N ILE A 82 -7.04 18.48 6.81
CA ILE A 82 -7.05 17.43 7.83
C ILE A 82 -7.82 16.21 7.31
N ILE A 83 -9.01 16.41 6.74
CA ILE A 83 -9.84 15.33 6.18
C ILE A 83 -9.05 14.56 5.12
N ASP A 84 -8.47 15.25 4.14
CA ASP A 84 -7.65 14.66 3.08
C ASP A 84 -6.50 13.80 3.61
N ARG A 85 -5.96 14.18 4.77
CA ARG A 85 -4.89 13.45 5.45
C ARG A 85 -5.42 12.25 6.22
N LEU A 86 -6.57 12.38 6.90
CA LEU A 86 -7.23 11.28 7.62
C LEU A 86 -7.69 10.18 6.67
N GLU A 87 -8.21 10.51 5.48
CA GLU A 87 -8.60 9.52 4.47
C GLU A 87 -7.44 8.59 4.05
N LYS A 88 -6.21 9.08 4.11
CA LYS A 88 -5.00 8.35 3.68
C LYS A 88 -4.23 7.74 4.85
N ILE A 89 -4.56 8.07 6.09
CA ILE A 89 -3.76 7.73 7.28
C ILE A 89 -3.70 6.23 7.55
N CYS A 90 -4.64 5.46 7.01
CA CYS A 90 -4.71 4.01 7.15
C CYS A 90 -4.11 3.22 5.98
N ASP A 91 -3.60 3.89 4.94
CA ASP A 91 -2.98 3.23 3.79
C ASP A 91 -1.44 3.26 3.90
N PRO A 92 -0.76 2.13 4.19
CA PRO A 92 0.70 2.08 4.33
C PRO A 92 1.45 2.41 3.02
N ASP A 93 0.75 2.42 1.89
CA ASP A 93 1.28 2.76 0.57
C ASP A 93 1.10 4.26 0.25
N LYS A 94 0.58 5.06 1.19
CA LYS A 94 0.42 6.52 1.10
C LYS A 94 1.31 7.25 2.08
N ASP A 95 1.58 8.52 1.80
CA ASP A 95 2.42 9.34 2.67
C ASP A 95 1.85 9.51 4.07
N ALA A 96 0.53 9.61 4.17
CA ALA A 96 -0.15 9.73 5.44
C ALA A 96 -0.12 8.46 6.30
N GLY A 97 -0.10 7.27 5.68
CA GLY A 97 -0.13 5.97 6.37
C GLY A 97 1.24 5.33 6.54
N GLU A 98 2.33 6.03 6.19
CA GLU A 98 3.71 5.56 6.36
C GLU A 98 3.97 5.00 7.75
N TRP A 99 3.38 5.61 8.78
CA TRP A 99 3.56 5.22 10.17
C TRP A 99 3.23 3.75 10.44
N ILE A 100 2.34 3.13 9.66
CA ILE A 100 1.97 1.72 9.79
C ILE A 100 3.16 0.81 9.41
N ASN A 101 4.02 1.25 8.50
CA ASN A 101 5.25 0.52 8.15
C ASN A 101 6.28 0.51 9.29
N MET A 102 6.10 1.32 10.34
CA MET A 102 6.95 1.31 11.53
C MET A 102 6.39 0.41 12.64
N ILE A 103 5.27 -0.27 12.39
CA ILE A 103 4.55 -1.04 13.40
C ILE A 103 4.80 -2.53 13.24
N ASP A 104 4.96 -3.18 14.38
CA ASP A 104 5.18 -4.61 14.55
C ASP A 104 4.19 -5.17 15.59
N LEU A 105 3.76 -6.42 15.43
CA LEU A 105 2.84 -7.10 16.35
C LEU A 105 3.58 -8.14 17.19
N GLN A 106 4.01 -7.75 18.39
CA GLN A 106 4.83 -8.61 19.25
C GLN A 106 4.00 -9.39 20.26
N GLU A 107 4.31 -10.68 20.40
CA GLU A 107 3.75 -11.51 21.46
C GLU A 107 4.32 -11.10 22.84
N ASP A 108 3.41 -10.78 23.77
CA ASP A 108 3.73 -10.56 25.18
C ASP A 108 2.86 -11.47 26.04
N GLY A 109 3.36 -12.68 26.29
CA GLY A 109 2.65 -13.71 27.04
C GLY A 109 1.34 -14.11 26.36
N ASP A 110 0.21 -13.78 26.99
CA ASP A 110 -1.13 -14.04 26.47
C ASP A 110 -1.74 -12.86 25.71
N LYS A 111 -0.93 -11.85 25.35
CA LYS A 111 -1.38 -10.66 24.63
C LYS A 111 -0.58 -10.42 23.36
N LEU A 112 -1.22 -9.74 22.43
CA LEU A 112 -0.57 -9.21 21.23
C LEU A 112 -0.41 -7.70 21.41
N LYS A 113 0.83 -7.21 21.33
CA LYS A 113 1.16 -5.79 21.49
C LYS A 113 1.44 -5.14 20.15
N VAL A 114 0.91 -3.93 19.97
CA VAL A 114 1.24 -3.07 18.82
C VAL A 114 2.44 -2.23 19.22
N VAL A 115 3.58 -2.45 18.58
CA VAL A 115 4.86 -1.82 18.93
C VAL A 115 5.34 -0.93 17.80
N ASP A 116 5.74 0.30 18.15
CA ASP A 116 6.39 1.24 17.24
C ASP A 116 7.89 0.98 17.26
N MET A 117 8.43 0.51 16.14
CA MET A 117 9.84 0.12 15.99
C MET A 117 10.76 1.32 15.74
N GLY A 118 10.21 2.52 15.53
CA GLY A 118 10.98 3.75 15.32
C GLY A 118 11.71 3.85 13.98
N GLN A 119 11.58 2.86 13.11
CA GLN A 119 12.16 2.81 11.77
C GLN A 119 11.17 2.19 10.79
N VAL A 120 11.24 2.56 9.51
CA VAL A 120 10.34 2.03 8.48
C VAL A 120 10.79 0.64 8.06
N GLY A 121 9.85 -0.31 8.07
CA GLY A 121 10.06 -1.68 7.63
C GLY A 121 9.29 -2.06 6.36
N ALA A 122 9.53 -3.28 5.89
CA ALA A 122 8.71 -3.91 4.87
C ALA A 122 7.30 -4.18 5.41
N CYS A 123 6.26 -3.85 4.61
CA CYS A 123 4.88 -4.03 5.04
C CYS A 123 4.37 -5.43 4.70
N GLU A 124 4.55 -6.34 5.65
CA GLU A 124 4.10 -7.73 5.56
C GLU A 124 2.72 -7.92 6.21
N THR A 125 2.40 -9.14 6.67
CA THR A 125 1.09 -9.53 7.19
C THR A 125 0.66 -8.72 8.41
N GLU A 126 1.58 -8.44 9.34
CA GLU A 126 1.34 -7.69 10.57
C GLU A 126 1.03 -6.21 10.29
N CYS A 127 1.87 -5.56 9.48
CA CYS A 127 1.62 -4.22 8.96
C CYS A 127 0.25 -4.15 8.27
N ARG A 128 -0.09 -5.14 7.43
CA ARG A 128 -1.38 -5.20 6.74
C ARG A 128 -2.55 -5.49 7.69
N THR A 129 -2.31 -6.17 8.80
CA THR A 129 -3.30 -6.39 9.87
C THR A 129 -3.60 -5.10 10.63
N VAL A 130 -2.57 -4.32 10.95
CA VAL A 130 -2.71 -2.98 11.52
C VAL A 130 -3.42 -2.05 10.54
N ALA A 131 -3.03 -2.03 9.27
CA ALA A 131 -3.69 -1.25 8.23
C ALA A 131 -5.17 -1.61 8.10
N ARG A 132 -5.51 -2.90 8.09
CA ARG A 132 -6.91 -3.34 8.04
C ARG A 132 -7.69 -2.89 9.27
N THR A 133 -7.10 -3.02 10.45
CA THR A 133 -7.74 -2.57 11.70
C THR A 133 -7.94 -1.05 11.72
N CYS A 134 -6.98 -0.30 11.17
CA CYS A 134 -7.06 1.15 11.00
C CYS A 134 -8.19 1.51 10.02
N MET A 135 -8.30 0.83 8.89
CA MET A 135 -9.40 1.03 7.93
C MET A 135 -10.75 0.76 8.58
N ASP A 136 -10.91 -0.38 9.28
CA ASP A 136 -12.14 -0.70 10.02
C ASP A 136 -12.49 0.40 11.04
N LEU A 137 -11.48 1.02 11.68
CA LEU A 137 -11.67 2.15 12.57
C LEU A 137 -12.11 3.39 11.78
N SER A 138 -11.36 3.80 10.76
CA SER A 138 -11.66 5.00 9.96
C SER A 138 -13.03 4.95 9.31
N GLU A 139 -13.48 3.77 8.86
CA GLU A 139 -14.82 3.55 8.29
C GLU A 139 -15.94 3.73 9.33
N SER A 140 -15.63 3.59 10.62
CA SER A 140 -16.59 3.78 11.73
C SER A 140 -16.68 5.22 12.25
N LEU A 141 -15.82 6.13 11.78
CA LEU A 141 -15.75 7.50 12.28
C LEU A 141 -16.41 8.49 11.32
N ASP A 142 -17.06 9.51 11.88
CA ASP A 142 -17.31 10.74 11.14
C ASP A 142 -16.00 11.56 11.07
N LEU A 143 -15.38 11.56 9.90
CA LEU A 143 -14.13 12.30 9.68
C LEU A 143 -14.30 13.81 9.82
N SER A 144 -15.52 14.35 9.59
CA SER A 144 -15.80 15.78 9.73
C SER A 144 -15.78 16.20 11.21
N ASP A 145 -16.40 15.43 12.09
CA ASP A 145 -16.37 15.74 13.52
C ASP A 145 -14.95 15.61 14.09
N LEU A 146 -14.24 14.55 13.68
CA LEU A 146 -12.84 14.37 14.07
C LEU A 146 -11.95 15.51 13.55
N SER A 147 -12.12 15.94 12.30
CA SER A 147 -11.34 17.05 11.73
C SER A 147 -11.61 18.35 12.46
N GLU A 148 -12.85 18.62 12.87
CA GLU A 148 -13.20 19.81 13.64
C GLU A 148 -12.50 19.81 15.02
N MET A 149 -12.49 18.64 15.69
CA MET A 149 -11.80 18.46 16.97
C MET A 149 -10.28 18.68 16.86
N LEU A 150 -9.67 18.16 15.79
CA LEU A 150 -8.24 18.31 15.50
C LEU A 150 -7.91 19.76 15.11
N TYR A 151 -8.73 20.39 14.29
CA TYR A 151 -8.57 21.78 13.87
C TYR A 151 -8.61 22.73 15.08
N LYS A 152 -9.52 22.48 16.04
CA LYS A 152 -9.62 23.22 17.31
C LYS A 152 -8.56 22.85 18.37
N ASP A 153 -7.63 21.94 18.05
CA ASP A 153 -6.56 21.47 18.96
C ASP A 153 -7.09 20.97 20.31
N LYS A 154 -8.20 20.20 20.29
CA LYS A 154 -8.76 19.59 21.50
C LYS A 154 -7.72 18.67 22.16
N LYS A 155 -7.83 18.48 23.48
CA LYS A 155 -6.92 17.62 24.25
C LYS A 155 -6.94 16.19 23.71
N ARG A 156 -5.77 15.54 23.64
CA ARG A 156 -5.63 14.14 23.21
C ARG A 156 -6.59 13.20 23.93
N ALA A 157 -6.76 13.36 25.24
CA ALA A 157 -7.68 12.52 26.01
C ALA A 157 -9.14 12.64 25.54
N THR A 158 -9.58 13.86 25.19
CA THR A 158 -10.92 14.11 24.64
C THR A 158 -11.09 13.46 23.28
N ILE A 159 -10.10 13.59 22.40
CA ILE A 159 -10.12 12.97 21.07
C ILE A 159 -10.09 11.44 21.19
N ASN A 160 -9.24 10.89 22.08
CA ASN A 160 -9.17 9.45 22.33
C ASN A 160 -10.51 8.89 22.81
N ASN A 161 -11.17 9.56 23.77
CA ASN A 161 -12.46 9.09 24.28
C ASN A 161 -13.53 9.08 23.17
N TYR A 162 -13.63 10.19 22.44
CA TYR A 162 -14.55 10.31 21.32
C TYR A 162 -14.31 9.22 20.26
N VAL A 163 -13.08 9.11 19.74
CA VAL A 163 -12.75 8.19 18.65
C VAL A 163 -12.81 6.72 19.10
N CYS A 164 -12.20 6.38 20.24
CA CYS A 164 -11.96 4.99 20.61
C CYS A 164 -13.06 4.36 21.47
N TYR A 165 -13.88 5.16 22.15
CA TYR A 165 -14.94 4.66 23.03
C TYR A 165 -16.33 5.04 22.53
N ASP A 166 -16.56 6.31 22.20
CA ASP A 166 -17.90 6.82 21.86
C ASP A 166 -18.32 6.43 20.44
N GLU A 167 -17.50 6.73 19.44
CA GLU A 167 -17.81 6.49 18.02
C GLU A 167 -17.54 5.03 17.61
N SER A 168 -16.28 4.60 17.71
CA SER A 168 -15.89 3.27 17.21
C SER A 168 -16.19 2.11 18.16
N GLY A 169 -16.19 2.39 19.48
CA GLY A 169 -16.26 1.37 20.53
C GLY A 169 -15.09 0.38 20.56
N PHE A 170 -13.97 0.68 19.88
CA PHE A 170 -12.81 -0.21 19.78
C PHE A 170 -12.14 -0.50 21.13
N CYS A 171 -12.23 0.43 22.08
CA CYS A 171 -11.70 0.29 23.44
C CYS A 171 -12.77 -0.04 24.50
N SER A 172 -14.03 -0.15 24.13
CA SER A 172 -15.14 -0.37 25.07
C SER A 172 -15.12 -1.76 25.71
N LYS A 173 -14.43 -2.74 25.09
CA LYS A 173 -14.21 -4.08 25.63
C LYS A 173 -12.72 -4.35 25.75
N LYS A 174 -12.32 -4.98 26.85
CA LYS A 174 -10.94 -5.46 27.01
C LYS A 174 -10.60 -6.46 25.91
N ALA A 175 -9.42 -6.31 25.32
CA ALA A 175 -8.92 -7.24 24.31
C ALA A 175 -8.93 -8.69 24.85
N PRO A 176 -9.39 -9.67 24.06
CA PRO A 176 -9.38 -11.06 24.46
C PRO A 176 -7.93 -11.59 24.58
N ALA A 177 -7.75 -12.67 25.34
CA ALA A 177 -6.46 -13.33 25.42
C ALA A 177 -6.10 -13.98 24.09
N MET A 178 -4.83 -13.93 23.72
CA MET A 178 -4.30 -14.53 22.52
C MET A 178 -4.47 -16.06 22.56
N PRO A 179 -5.01 -16.69 21.50
CA PRO A 179 -5.11 -18.14 21.42
C PRO A 179 -3.73 -18.79 21.45
N LYS A 180 -3.54 -19.83 22.27
CA LYS A 180 -2.27 -20.60 22.32
C LYS A 180 -1.91 -21.28 21.00
N SER A 181 -2.90 -21.48 20.12
CA SER A 181 -2.73 -22.06 18.79
C SER A 181 -2.41 -21.03 17.70
N ARG A 182 -2.34 -19.73 18.03
CA ARG A 182 -1.93 -18.69 17.08
C ARG A 182 -0.46 -18.92 16.72
N PRO A 183 -0.09 -18.99 15.43
CA PRO A 183 1.31 -19.05 15.03
C PRO A 183 2.00 -17.72 15.35
N PHE A 184 3.27 -17.79 15.71
CA PHE A 184 4.10 -16.59 15.93
C PHE A 184 4.06 -15.66 14.71
N GLY A 185 4.22 -14.37 15.01
CA GLY A 185 4.41 -13.30 14.06
C GLY A 185 5.62 -13.49 13.16
N GLU A 186 5.70 -12.68 12.12
CA GLU A 186 6.92 -12.56 11.32
C GLU A 186 7.90 -11.59 11.98
N ASP A 187 9.20 -11.75 11.73
CA ASP A 187 10.18 -10.79 12.23
C ASP A 187 10.07 -9.45 11.48
N PHE A 188 10.13 -8.34 12.22
CA PHE A 188 10.22 -7.00 11.65
C PHE A 188 11.45 -6.86 10.75
N LYS A 189 11.24 -6.52 9.48
CA LYS A 189 12.31 -6.30 8.49
C LYS A 189 12.53 -4.80 8.26
N PRO A 190 13.50 -4.17 8.93
CA PRO A 190 13.79 -2.76 8.70
C PRO A 190 14.32 -2.54 7.30
N LEU A 191 13.87 -1.46 6.66
CA LEU A 191 14.42 -0.99 5.41
C LEU A 191 15.68 -0.17 5.69
N THR A 192 16.67 -0.29 4.83
CA THR A 192 17.83 0.60 4.80
C THR A 192 17.39 2.03 4.46
N GLU A 193 18.19 3.04 4.81
CA GLU A 193 17.87 4.43 4.48
C GLU A 193 17.69 4.65 2.97
N GLU A 194 18.44 3.93 2.13
CA GLU A 194 18.32 4.00 0.68
C GLU A 194 16.97 3.45 0.20
N GLU A 195 16.56 2.28 0.71
CA GLU A 195 15.26 1.69 0.41
C GLU A 195 14.10 2.57 0.90
N GLN A 196 14.26 3.21 2.06
CA GLN A 196 13.27 4.16 2.58
C GLN A 196 13.12 5.38 1.66
N ARG A 197 14.24 5.97 1.22
CA ARG A 197 14.23 7.10 0.26
C ARG A 197 13.58 6.70 -1.06
N HIS A 198 13.94 5.54 -1.59
CA HIS A 198 13.37 5.00 -2.82
C HIS A 198 11.86 4.77 -2.69
N LYS A 199 11.41 4.12 -1.60
CA LYS A 199 9.98 3.86 -1.33
C LYS A 199 9.19 5.16 -1.19
N LYS A 200 9.75 6.17 -0.52
CA LYS A 200 9.14 7.49 -0.41
C LYS A 200 9.03 8.19 -1.77
N MET A 201 10.09 8.16 -2.58
CA MET A 201 10.05 8.71 -3.93
C MET A 201 8.98 8.04 -4.80
N MET A 202 8.89 6.71 -4.77
CA MET A 202 7.87 5.96 -5.51
C MET A 202 6.45 6.30 -5.06
N ARG A 203 6.22 6.50 -3.76
CA ARG A 203 4.92 6.95 -3.23
C ARG A 203 4.55 8.33 -3.72
N SER A 204 5.46 9.29 -3.63
CA SER A 204 5.21 10.65 -4.12
C SER A 204 4.95 10.68 -5.63
N MET A 205 5.67 9.87 -6.43
CA MET A 205 5.41 9.73 -7.87
C MET A 205 4.03 9.14 -8.15
N LYS A 206 3.62 8.12 -7.38
CA LYS A 206 2.29 7.50 -7.52
C LYS A 206 1.16 8.44 -7.12
N GLU A 207 1.34 9.22 -6.07
CA GLU A 207 0.37 10.25 -5.66
C GLU A 207 0.26 11.39 -6.68
N ALA A 208 1.36 11.74 -7.36
CA ALA A 208 1.36 12.69 -8.47
C ALA A 208 0.79 12.12 -9.79
N GLY A 209 0.33 10.86 -9.82
CA GLY A 209 -0.19 10.21 -11.02
C GLY A 209 0.86 9.81 -12.05
N LEU A 210 2.15 9.92 -11.71
CA LEU A 210 3.29 9.62 -12.60
C LEU A 210 3.69 8.13 -12.59
N SER A 211 2.97 7.29 -11.84
CA SER A 211 3.26 5.85 -11.72
C SER A 211 2.96 5.04 -12.99
N GLY A 212 2.23 5.60 -13.97
CA GLY A 212 1.76 4.85 -15.14
C GLY A 212 2.48 5.16 -16.46
N THR A 213 3.29 6.21 -16.57
CA THR A 213 3.74 6.70 -17.90
C THR A 213 5.19 6.39 -18.24
N MET A 214 6.05 6.07 -17.28
CA MET A 214 7.49 5.83 -17.53
C MET A 214 7.91 4.35 -17.63
N TYR A 215 7.08 3.39 -17.21
CA TYR A 215 7.48 1.97 -17.15
C TYR A 215 6.67 1.04 -18.06
N ASP A 216 5.66 1.56 -18.79
CA ASP A 216 5.05 0.78 -19.85
C ASP A 216 6.01 0.73 -21.04
N ARG A 217 6.55 -0.46 -21.32
CA ARG A 217 7.42 -0.75 -22.48
C ARG A 217 6.86 -0.16 -23.78
N GLU A 218 5.54 -0.12 -23.90
CA GLU A 218 4.83 0.41 -25.06
C GLU A 218 4.85 1.96 -25.13
N SER A 219 4.75 2.65 -23.99
CA SER A 219 4.87 4.11 -23.88
C SER A 219 6.30 4.59 -24.15
N MET A 220 7.30 3.84 -23.67
CA MET A 220 8.71 4.14 -23.92
C MET A 220 9.07 3.96 -25.40
N MET A 221 8.61 2.87 -26.03
CA MET A 221 8.80 2.64 -27.47
C MET A 221 8.03 3.66 -28.32
N ALA A 222 6.81 4.04 -27.94
CA ALA A 222 6.05 5.07 -28.64
C ALA A 222 6.69 6.46 -28.54
N SER A 223 7.36 6.77 -27.41
CA SER A 223 8.08 8.04 -27.23
C SER A 223 9.41 8.07 -27.99
N MET A 224 10.07 6.92 -28.14
CA MET A 224 11.29 6.79 -28.95
C MET A 224 11.00 6.73 -30.46
N ASN A 225 9.83 6.23 -30.86
CA ASN A 225 9.37 6.16 -32.25
C ASN A 225 8.70 7.47 -32.74
N LYS A 226 8.71 8.53 -31.92
CA LYS A 226 8.13 9.84 -32.27
C LYS A 226 9.20 10.92 -32.46
N GLY A 227 10.43 10.50 -32.76
CA GLY A 227 11.58 11.35 -33.06
C GLY A 227 12.23 11.06 -34.41
N GLU A 228 11.58 10.27 -35.27
CA GLU A 228 11.99 10.04 -36.66
C GLU A 228 10.75 10.30 -37.52
N ASP A 229 10.56 11.57 -37.89
CA ASP A 229 10.00 12.06 -39.15
C ASP A 229 9.68 13.56 -38.96
N ASP A 230 10.22 14.38 -39.88
CA ASP A 230 10.24 15.87 -39.96
C ASP A 230 11.45 16.49 -39.22
N ASP A 231 12.50 17.02 -39.86
CA ASP A 231 12.55 17.80 -41.11
C ASP A 231 13.92 17.66 -41.82
N ASP A 232 13.88 17.39 -43.14
CA ASP A 232 14.96 17.66 -44.09
C ASP A 232 15.01 19.17 -44.41
N ASP A 233 16.21 19.74 -44.29
CA ASP A 233 16.81 20.93 -44.94
C ASP A 233 15.93 22.12 -45.38
N ASP A 234 16.19 23.30 -44.82
CA ASP A 234 16.52 24.50 -45.63
C ASP A 234 17.21 25.65 -44.83
N ASP A 235 18.22 26.19 -45.49
CA ASP A 235 19.20 27.24 -45.16
C ASP A 235 18.64 28.62 -44.72
N ALA A 236 19.22 29.24 -43.68
CA ALA A 236 19.63 30.66 -43.66
C ALA A 236 20.05 31.20 -42.26
N GLY A 237 21.33 31.57 -42.14
CA GLY A 237 21.74 32.84 -41.50
C GLY A 237 21.73 32.95 -39.97
N MET A 238 22.89 32.68 -39.35
CA MET A 238 23.17 32.99 -37.95
C MET A 238 23.80 34.39 -37.80
N PRO A 239 23.17 35.37 -37.12
CA PRO A 239 23.88 36.53 -36.59
C PRO A 239 24.29 36.28 -35.13
N THR A 240 25.58 36.45 -34.86
CA THR A 240 26.20 36.37 -33.54
C THR A 240 25.83 37.56 -32.65
N PRO A 241 25.56 37.38 -31.35
CA PRO A 241 25.40 38.50 -30.42
C PRO A 241 26.77 39.05 -30.03
N SER A 242 27.17 40.15 -30.68
CA SER A 242 28.07 41.13 -30.10
C SER A 242 27.33 42.45 -30.13
N GLU A 243 26.92 42.95 -28.97
CA GLU A 243 27.11 44.34 -28.56
C GLU A 243 26.70 44.55 -27.11
N LEU A 244 27.65 45.16 -26.39
CA LEU A 244 27.54 45.83 -25.11
C LEU A 244 26.78 47.14 -25.27
#